data_AF-A0A9W7D2J4-F1
#
_entry.id   AF-A0A9W7D2J4-F1
#
_cell.length_a   1.000
_cell.length_b   1.000
_cell.length_c   1.000
_cell.angle_alpha   90.00
_cell.angle_beta   90.00
_cell.angle_gamma   90.00
#
_symmetry.space_group_name_H-M   'P 1'
#
loop_
_entity.id
_entity.type
_entity.pdbx_description
1 polymer ?
#
loop_
_entity_poly.entity_id
_entity_poly.type
_entity_poly.pdbx_seq_one_letter_code
_entity_poly.pdbx_strand_id
1 'polypeptide(L)'
;MSSGAHDTQLAEVVDTAGGSAAKSKRKKTFCFLPSSDVLLLKEALKHTPWAAEHGDTQAAWYRVAIGLRGALPMCTADGKACRRRFSTLLDAFRREELQSLRASGTAEDYEEREQLLTGIISLKKVDKTEKEKRDAELHEAASAEVVRDATAGLRRPRSSDSSSESPSPSAPKRSKQTSTEMIADYLQAKEAARSNRREERQKQLHLEARRLDLEVQRLQQDRERGERFMEMMSAQMSMMAKLSPKENNKTQRLKFFLLMQPLAMEICIYTRRCNLKKL
;
A
#
# COMPACT_ATOMS: atom_id res chain seq x y z
N MET A 1 30.89 76.15 3.89
CA MET A 1 31.94 75.13 4.05
C MET A 1 31.66 74.04 3.03
N SER A 2 32.59 73.90 2.08
CA SER A 2 32.90 72.79 1.15
C SER A 2 31.79 71.80 0.75
N SER A 3 31.43 71.72 -0.54
CA SER A 3 32.05 70.85 -1.58
C SER A 3 31.89 69.35 -1.28
N GLY A 4 31.40 68.49 -2.18
CA GLY A 4 31.17 68.68 -3.61
C GLY A 4 30.44 67.47 -4.22
N ALA A 5 30.00 67.68 -5.45
CA ALA A 5 29.48 66.68 -6.36
C ALA A 5 30.58 65.73 -6.83
N HIS A 6 30.24 64.46 -7.05
CA HIS A 6 30.86 63.66 -8.11
C HIS A 6 29.81 62.76 -8.75
N ASP A 7 29.39 63.23 -9.92
CA ASP A 7 28.80 62.50 -11.03
C ASP A 7 29.87 61.55 -11.62
N THR A 8 29.57 60.28 -11.89
CA THR A 8 30.29 59.49 -12.91
C THR A 8 29.41 58.38 -13.45
N GLN A 9 29.28 58.43 -14.78
CA GLN A 9 28.54 57.61 -15.71
C GLN A 9 29.05 56.18 -15.89
N LEU A 10 28.11 55.33 -16.33
CA LEU A 10 28.18 54.33 -17.41
C LEU A 10 29.35 53.31 -17.45
N ALA A 11 28.97 52.04 -17.33
CA ALA A 11 29.49 50.98 -18.18
C ALA A 11 28.35 50.01 -18.55
N GLU A 12 27.90 50.11 -19.79
CA GLU A 12 27.01 49.19 -20.50
C GLU A 12 27.83 47.99 -20.98
N VAL A 13 27.45 46.73 -20.71
CA VAL A 13 27.80 45.56 -21.56
C VAL A 13 26.77 44.42 -21.40
N VAL A 14 25.94 44.27 -22.44
CA VAL A 14 25.43 43.02 -23.06
C VAL A 14 24.36 42.20 -22.33
N ASP A 15 23.13 42.39 -22.84
CA ASP A 15 22.02 41.45 -22.82
C ASP A 15 22.37 40.22 -23.70
N THR A 16 22.63 39.07 -23.06
CA THR A 16 22.63 37.77 -23.74
C THR A 16 21.53 36.91 -23.17
N ALA A 17 20.52 36.69 -24.01
CA ALA A 17 19.44 35.74 -23.83
C ALA A 17 19.97 34.37 -23.40
N GLY A 18 19.53 33.92 -22.22
CA GLY A 18 19.79 32.60 -21.68
C GLY A 18 18.63 32.15 -20.81
N GLY A 19 17.53 31.73 -21.44
CA GLY A 19 16.40 31.15 -20.75
C GLY A 19 16.82 29.90 -19.97
N SER A 20 16.81 29.99 -18.65
CA SER A 20 16.87 28.81 -17.77
C SER A 20 15.70 28.88 -16.80
N ALA A 21 14.72 28.03 -17.08
CA ALA A 21 13.49 27.89 -16.32
C ALA A 21 13.79 27.72 -14.83
N ALA A 22 13.40 28.71 -14.04
CA ALA A 22 13.31 28.61 -12.59
C ALA A 22 12.28 27.51 -12.24
N LYS A 23 12.75 26.27 -12.08
CA LYS A 23 11.95 25.18 -11.53
C LYS A 23 11.60 25.55 -10.09
N SER A 24 10.37 26.04 -9.89
CA SER A 24 9.79 26.18 -8.56
C SER A 24 9.86 24.81 -7.88
N LYS A 25 10.70 24.70 -6.83
CA LYS A 25 10.83 23.48 -6.04
C LYS A 25 9.47 23.20 -5.40
N ARG A 26 8.72 22.25 -5.96
CA ARG A 26 7.46 21.76 -5.37
C ARG A 26 7.74 21.39 -3.91
N LYS A 27 6.95 21.93 -2.96
CA LYS A 27 7.02 21.54 -1.55
C LYS A 27 6.94 20.01 -1.48
N LYS A 28 7.98 19.36 -0.96
CA LYS A 28 8.00 17.90 -0.76
C LYS A 28 6.93 17.57 0.27
N THR A 29 5.89 16.87 -0.16
CA THR A 29 4.89 16.28 0.73
C THR A 29 5.56 15.19 1.56
N PHE A 30 5.23 15.13 2.86
CA PHE A 30 5.71 14.07 3.72
C PHE A 30 5.29 12.70 3.17
N CYS A 31 6.27 11.81 3.00
CA CYS A 31 6.05 10.43 2.60
C CYS A 31 6.38 9.52 3.78
N PHE A 32 5.48 8.57 4.06
CA PHE A 32 5.74 7.56 5.07
C PHE A 32 6.81 6.57 4.57
N LEU A 33 7.89 6.49 5.34
CA LEU A 33 8.95 5.50 5.22
C LEU A 33 8.74 4.37 6.26
N PRO A 34 9.38 3.21 6.09
CA PRO A 34 9.31 2.10 7.06
C PRO A 34 9.65 2.52 8.50
N SER A 35 10.71 3.31 8.69
CA SER A 35 11.07 3.85 10.00
C SER A 35 9.99 4.77 10.60
N SER A 36 9.32 5.58 9.77
CA SER A 36 8.20 6.40 10.23
C SER A 36 6.92 5.58 10.50
N ASP A 37 6.75 4.44 9.82
CA ASP A 37 5.65 3.51 10.08
C ASP A 37 5.82 2.84 11.44
N VAL A 38 7.04 2.45 11.81
CA VAL A 38 7.36 1.94 13.15
C VAL A 38 6.95 2.94 14.23
N LEU A 39 7.35 4.21 14.07
CA LEU A 39 6.97 5.27 15.01
C LEU A 39 5.45 5.49 15.07
N LEU A 40 4.79 5.48 13.90
CA LEU A 40 3.33 5.58 13.82
C LEU A 40 2.65 4.45 14.59
N LEU A 41 3.16 3.21 14.47
CA LEU A 41 2.60 2.05 15.15
C LEU A 41 2.84 2.08 16.66
N LYS A 42 4.02 2.55 17.11
CA LYS A 42 4.31 2.77 18.54
C LYS A 42 3.37 3.81 19.15
N GLU A 43 3.15 4.93 18.47
CA GLU A 43 2.20 5.96 18.92
C GLU A 43 0.75 5.46 18.88
N ALA A 44 0.39 4.64 17.89
CA ALA A 44 -0.92 4.01 17.84
C ALA A 44 -1.14 3.02 18.99
N LEU A 45 -0.12 2.27 19.41
CA LEU A 45 -0.18 1.42 20.61
C LEU A 45 -0.38 2.22 21.89
N LYS A 46 0.31 3.35 22.02
CA LYS A 46 0.21 4.22 23.20
C LYS A 46 -1.19 4.84 23.37
N HIS A 47 -1.83 5.24 22.27
CA HIS A 47 -3.10 5.93 22.29
C HIS A 47 -4.31 5.05 21.97
N THR A 48 -4.09 3.78 21.59
CA THR A 48 -5.11 2.77 21.30
C THR A 48 -6.35 3.34 20.58
N PRO A 49 -6.20 3.98 19.41
CA PRO A 49 -7.29 4.72 18.78
C PRO A 49 -8.47 3.82 18.34
N TRP A 50 -8.28 2.51 18.28
CA TRP A 50 -9.33 1.52 18.02
C TRP A 50 -10.19 1.19 19.24
N ALA A 51 -9.70 1.43 20.46
CA ALA A 51 -10.40 1.20 21.71
C ALA A 51 -11.15 2.46 22.21
N ALA A 52 -10.96 3.59 21.52
CA ALA A 52 -11.63 4.85 21.86
C ALA A 52 -13.16 4.71 21.77
N GLU A 53 -13.85 5.43 22.66
CA GLU A 53 -15.31 5.49 22.68
C GLU A 53 -15.90 6.08 21.39
N HIS A 54 -17.19 5.82 21.18
CA HIS A 54 -17.88 6.24 19.96
C HIS A 54 -17.91 7.78 19.87
N GLY A 55 -17.23 8.33 18.85
CA GLY A 55 -17.06 9.78 18.68
C GLY A 55 -15.63 10.27 18.93
N ASP A 56 -14.87 9.58 19.78
CA ASP A 56 -13.52 10.03 20.20
C ASP A 56 -12.38 9.43 19.37
N THR A 57 -12.69 8.50 18.48
CA THR A 57 -11.72 7.87 17.58
C THR A 57 -10.88 8.92 16.83
N GLN A 58 -11.52 9.98 16.33
CA GLN A 58 -10.81 11.03 15.57
C GLN A 58 -9.87 11.85 16.46
N ALA A 59 -10.27 12.15 17.69
CA ALA A 59 -9.42 12.81 18.68
C ALA A 59 -8.21 11.95 19.04
N ALA A 60 -8.39 10.63 19.20
CA ALA A 60 -7.30 9.69 19.44
C ALA A 60 -6.27 9.70 18.29
N TRP A 61 -6.73 9.72 17.03
CA TRP A 61 -5.84 9.85 15.87
C TRP A 61 -5.09 11.18 15.81
N TYR A 62 -5.68 12.28 16.28
CA TYR A 62 -4.96 13.55 16.41
C TYR A 62 -3.86 13.46 17.47
N ARG A 63 -4.08 12.78 18.59
CA ARG A 63 -3.04 12.53 19.61
C ARG A 63 -1.88 11.71 19.04
N VAL A 64 -2.17 10.65 18.28
CA VAL A 64 -1.16 9.86 17.54
C VAL A 64 -0.34 10.77 16.62
N ALA A 65 -1.00 11.64 15.85
CA ALA A 65 -0.29 12.55 14.95
C ALA A 65 0.58 13.59 15.70
N ILE A 66 0.14 14.05 16.89
CA ILE A 66 0.95 14.92 17.74
C ILE A 66 2.21 14.19 18.23
N GLY A 67 2.06 12.96 18.75
CA GLY A 67 3.19 12.13 19.18
C GLY A 67 4.18 11.86 18.04
N LEU A 68 3.66 11.52 16.86
CA LEU A 68 4.48 11.28 15.67
C LEU A 68 5.26 12.53 15.23
N ARG A 69 4.67 13.73 15.31
CA ARG A 69 5.38 14.98 15.01
C ARG A 69 6.43 15.34 16.07
N GLY A 70 6.20 14.94 17.32
CA GLY A 70 7.20 15.07 18.38
C GLY A 70 8.41 14.17 18.14
N ALA A 71 8.19 12.93 17.68
CA ALA A 71 9.26 11.98 17.36
C ALA A 71 9.94 12.29 16.01
N LEU A 72 9.21 12.86 15.05
CA LEU A 72 9.70 13.17 13.72
C LEU A 72 9.36 14.62 13.33
N PRO A 73 10.28 15.58 13.58
CA PRO A 73 10.00 17.02 13.35
C PRO A 73 9.66 17.37 11.89
N MET A 74 10.11 16.55 10.94
CA MET A 74 9.83 16.71 9.50
C MET A 74 8.45 16.18 9.09
N CYS A 75 7.72 15.56 10.02
CA CYS A 75 6.41 14.98 9.76
C CYS A 75 5.35 16.08 9.67
N THR A 76 4.67 16.16 8.52
CA THR A 76 3.53 17.06 8.32
C THR A 76 2.20 16.29 8.28
N ALA A 77 2.19 15.03 8.73
CA ALA A 77 0.99 14.20 8.69
C ALA A 77 -0.03 14.65 9.74
N ASP A 78 -1.29 14.71 9.31
CA ASP A 78 -2.44 14.95 10.18
C ASP A 78 -3.02 13.63 10.72
N GLY A 79 -3.97 13.72 11.66
CA GLY A 79 -4.61 12.53 12.23
C GLY A 79 -5.29 11.65 11.17
N LYS A 80 -5.85 12.26 10.12
CA LYS A 80 -6.46 11.53 9.00
C LYS A 80 -5.42 10.79 8.16
N ALA A 81 -4.28 11.41 7.86
CA ALA A 81 -3.16 10.74 7.17
C ALA A 81 -2.61 9.58 7.99
N CYS A 82 -2.41 9.76 9.30
CA CYS A 82 -1.97 8.70 10.22
C CYS A 82 -2.95 7.53 10.21
N ARG A 83 -4.25 7.81 10.34
CA ARG A 83 -5.31 6.79 10.27
C ARG A 83 -5.30 6.03 8.94
N ARG A 84 -5.22 6.74 7.81
CA ARG A 84 -5.19 6.11 6.48
C ARG A 84 -3.97 5.20 6.34
N ARG A 85 -2.78 5.70 6.69
CA ARG A 85 -1.53 4.92 6.61
C ARG A 85 -1.62 3.67 7.49
N PHE A 86 -2.11 3.81 8.71
CA PHE A 86 -2.31 2.70 9.62
C PHE A 86 -3.28 1.64 9.05
N SER A 87 -4.42 2.07 8.48
CA SER A 87 -5.33 1.13 7.81
C SER A 87 -4.65 0.40 6.65
N THR A 88 -3.89 1.13 5.81
CA THR A 88 -3.13 0.51 4.72
C THR A 88 -2.12 -0.52 5.22
N LEU A 89 -1.41 -0.24 6.31
CA LEU A 89 -0.46 -1.19 6.92
C LEU A 89 -1.17 -2.45 7.45
N LEU A 90 -2.29 -2.28 8.15
CA LEU A 90 -3.08 -3.42 8.62
C LEU A 90 -3.63 -4.26 7.48
N ASP A 91 -4.13 -3.63 6.42
CA ASP A 91 -4.70 -4.34 5.27
C ASP A 91 -3.62 -5.06 4.47
N ALA A 92 -2.45 -4.45 4.27
CA ALA A 92 -1.31 -5.10 3.63
C ALA A 92 -0.78 -6.27 4.47
N PHE A 93 -0.73 -6.14 5.81
CA PHE A 93 -0.34 -7.23 6.70
C PHE A 93 -1.31 -8.41 6.63
N ARG A 94 -2.63 -8.14 6.63
CA ARG A 94 -3.66 -9.19 6.49
C ARG A 94 -3.61 -9.92 5.16
N ARG A 95 -3.09 -9.28 4.12
CA ARG A 95 -2.92 -9.86 2.78
C ARG A 95 -1.54 -10.47 2.55
N GLU A 96 -0.65 -10.42 3.55
CA GLU A 96 0.75 -10.84 3.44
C GLU A 96 1.54 -10.04 2.36
N GLU A 97 1.07 -8.84 2.02
CA GLU A 97 1.58 -7.99 0.95
C GLU A 97 2.55 -6.91 1.45
N LEU A 98 3.08 -7.01 2.67
CA LEU A 98 3.98 -6.00 3.24
C LEU A 98 5.29 -5.82 2.47
N GLN A 99 5.67 -6.82 1.68
CA GLN A 99 6.83 -6.75 0.79
C GLN A 99 6.67 -5.66 -0.27
N SER A 100 5.43 -5.42 -0.74
CA SER A 100 5.12 -4.36 -1.72
C SER A 100 5.29 -2.94 -1.17
N LEU A 101 5.25 -2.80 0.17
CA LEU A 101 5.43 -1.54 0.88
C LEU A 101 6.88 -1.32 1.35
N ARG A 102 7.82 -2.18 0.92
CA ARG A 102 9.24 -1.94 1.17
C ARG A 102 9.69 -0.74 0.33
N ALA A 103 10.24 0.26 1.00
CA ALA A 103 10.81 1.44 0.38
C ALA A 103 12.30 1.51 0.75
N SER A 104 12.89 2.71 0.76
CA SER A 104 14.15 2.91 1.48
C SER A 104 13.92 2.62 2.98
N GLY A 105 14.54 1.56 3.51
CA GLY A 105 14.40 1.13 4.91
C GLY A 105 15.33 -0.04 5.21
N THR A 106 15.68 -0.24 6.48
CA THR A 106 16.55 -1.34 6.91
C THR A 106 15.74 -2.62 7.14
N ALA A 107 16.43 -3.78 7.16
CA ALA A 107 15.78 -5.06 7.51
C ALA A 107 15.13 -5.00 8.90
N GLU A 108 15.79 -4.33 9.84
CA GLU A 108 15.33 -4.11 11.22
C GLU A 108 14.01 -3.33 11.27
N ASP A 109 13.88 -2.26 10.47
CA ASP A 109 12.63 -1.47 10.39
C ASP A 109 11.44 -2.33 9.93
N TYR A 110 11.67 -3.27 9.01
CA TYR A 110 10.61 -4.14 8.49
C TYR A 110 10.15 -5.17 9.52
N GLU A 111 11.11 -5.80 10.19
CA GLU A 111 10.83 -6.80 11.21
C GLU A 111 10.11 -6.18 12.41
N GLU A 112 10.59 -5.03 12.91
CA GLU A 112 9.94 -4.33 14.02
C GLU A 112 8.51 -3.92 13.66
N ARG A 113 8.30 -3.42 12.44
CA ARG A 113 6.96 -3.07 11.93
C ARG A 113 6.02 -4.28 11.94
N GLU A 114 6.49 -5.45 11.52
CA GLU A 114 5.70 -6.68 11.48
C GLU A 114 5.37 -7.20 12.89
N GLN A 115 6.31 -7.13 13.81
CA GLN A 115 6.09 -7.47 15.23
C GLN A 115 5.04 -6.55 15.86
N LEU A 116 5.13 -5.23 15.63
CA LEU A 116 4.16 -4.25 16.13
C LEU A 116 2.76 -4.50 15.56
N LEU A 117 2.64 -4.77 14.26
CA LEU A 117 1.35 -5.07 13.62
C LEU A 117 0.72 -6.34 14.19
N THR A 118 1.52 -7.37 14.44
CA THR A 118 1.08 -8.61 15.10
C THR A 118 0.52 -8.32 16.48
N GLY A 119 1.25 -7.55 17.30
CA GLY A 119 0.80 -7.14 18.63
C GLY A 119 -0.50 -6.33 18.62
N ILE A 120 -0.62 -5.36 17.71
CA ILE A 120 -1.82 -4.53 17.54
C ILE A 120 -3.04 -5.39 17.17
N ILE A 121 -2.88 -6.36 16.28
CA ILE A 121 -3.98 -7.24 15.88
C ILE A 121 -4.45 -8.09 17.06
N SER A 122 -3.52 -8.61 17.85
CA SER A 122 -3.84 -9.36 19.07
C SER A 122 -4.60 -8.51 20.08
N LEU A 123 -4.14 -7.28 20.35
CA LEU A 123 -4.83 -6.35 21.25
C LEU A 123 -6.24 -6.00 20.76
N LYS A 124 -6.40 -5.72 19.46
CA LYS A 124 -7.71 -5.43 18.86
C LYS A 124 -8.71 -6.58 18.97
N LYS A 125 -8.24 -7.83 19.00
CA LYS A 125 -9.10 -8.98 19.23
C LYS A 125 -9.58 -9.03 20.67
N VAL A 126 -8.68 -8.83 21.63
CA VAL A 126 -9.01 -8.77 23.07
C VAL A 126 -10.01 -7.65 23.36
N ASP A 127 -9.76 -6.43 22.88
CA ASP A 127 -10.66 -5.28 23.07
C ASP A 127 -12.05 -5.54 22.51
N LYS A 128 -12.13 -6.20 21.34
CA LYS A 128 -13.41 -6.56 20.71
C LYS A 128 -14.17 -7.56 21.58
N THR A 129 -13.52 -8.61 22.07
CA THR A 129 -14.13 -9.62 22.93
C THR A 129 -14.59 -9.03 24.26
N GLU A 130 -13.78 -8.17 24.88
CA GLU A 130 -14.14 -7.47 26.12
C GLU A 130 -15.32 -6.53 25.94
N LYS A 131 -15.39 -5.83 24.80
CA LYS A 131 -16.54 -4.99 24.47
C LYS A 131 -17.81 -5.81 24.24
N GLU A 132 -17.73 -6.91 23.50
CA GLU A 132 -18.86 -7.82 23.27
C GLU A 132 -19.38 -8.42 24.59
N LYS A 133 -18.47 -8.77 25.52
CA LYS A 133 -18.83 -9.25 26.85
C LYS A 133 -19.56 -8.16 27.66
N ARG A 134 -19.04 -6.93 27.69
CA ARG A 134 -19.70 -5.80 28.38
C ARG A 134 -21.06 -5.48 27.78
N ASP A 135 -21.18 -5.48 26.46
CA ASP A 135 -22.45 -5.22 25.77
C ASP A 135 -23.48 -6.34 26.07
N ALA A 136 -23.04 -7.61 26.17
CA ALA A 136 -23.89 -8.72 26.59
C ALA A 136 -24.34 -8.59 28.06
N GLU A 137 -23.43 -8.24 28.98
CA GLU A 137 -23.77 -8.00 30.39
C GLU A 137 -24.79 -6.86 30.56
N LEU A 138 -24.65 -5.77 29.81
CA LEU A 138 -25.61 -4.67 29.79
C LEU A 138 -26.98 -5.11 29.25
N HIS A 139 -27.01 -5.92 28.19
CA HIS A 139 -28.25 -6.45 27.64
C HIS A 139 -28.97 -7.38 28.62
N GLU A 140 -28.24 -8.25 29.31
CA GLU A 140 -28.78 -9.12 30.36
C GLU A 140 -29.28 -8.32 31.57
N ALA A 141 -28.55 -7.29 32.00
CA ALA A 141 -28.98 -6.41 33.09
C ALA A 141 -30.28 -5.66 32.75
N ALA A 142 -30.37 -5.12 31.53
CA ALA A 142 -31.58 -4.44 31.05
C ALA A 142 -32.77 -5.42 30.93
N SER A 143 -32.54 -6.63 30.44
CA SER A 143 -33.58 -7.68 30.36
C SER A 143 -34.06 -8.10 31.75
N ALA A 144 -33.13 -8.24 32.72
CA ALA A 144 -33.45 -8.56 34.11
C ALA A 144 -34.21 -7.44 34.83
N GLU A 145 -34.03 -6.18 34.42
CA GLU A 145 -34.79 -5.04 34.94
C GLU A 145 -36.23 -5.04 34.41
N VAL A 146 -36.44 -5.29 33.11
CA VAL A 146 -37.78 -5.41 32.51
C VAL A 146 -38.59 -6.53 33.17
N VAL A 147 -37.97 -7.68 33.47
CA VAL A 147 -38.63 -8.79 34.18
C VAL A 147 -39.00 -8.40 35.62
N ARG A 148 -38.14 -7.65 36.33
CA ARG A 148 -38.44 -7.14 37.67
C ARG A 148 -39.60 -6.13 37.68
N ASP A 149 -39.65 -5.23 36.70
CA ASP A 149 -40.74 -4.26 36.58
C ASP A 149 -42.09 -4.94 36.25
N ALA A 150 -42.09 -5.92 35.34
CA ALA A 150 -43.27 -6.71 34.99
C ALA A 150 -43.83 -7.51 36.18
N THR A 151 -42.96 -8.07 37.02
CA THR A 151 -43.37 -8.82 38.23
C THR A 151 -43.82 -7.91 39.37
N ALA A 152 -43.26 -6.69 39.49
CA ALA A 152 -43.73 -5.68 40.43
C ALA A 152 -45.11 -5.12 40.06
N GLY A 153 -45.38 -4.92 38.76
CA GLY A 153 -46.68 -4.47 38.25
C GLY A 153 -47.83 -5.44 38.55
N LEU A 154 -47.55 -6.74 38.68
CA LEU A 154 -48.55 -7.76 38.99
C LEU A 154 -48.99 -7.77 40.48
N ARG A 155 -48.25 -7.11 41.37
CA ARG A 155 -48.55 -7.03 42.81
C ARG A 155 -49.34 -5.78 43.22
N ARG A 156 -49.77 -4.95 42.26
CA ARG A 156 -50.60 -3.77 42.56
C ARG A 156 -52.08 -4.15 42.58
N PRO A 157 -52.81 -4.00 43.69
CA PRO A 157 -54.23 -4.30 43.73
C PRO A 157 -54.99 -3.33 42.82
N ARG A 158 -55.81 -3.89 41.95
CA ARG A 158 -56.65 -3.21 40.97
C ARG A 158 -57.79 -2.50 41.72
N SER A 159 -57.64 -1.22 42.03
CA SER A 159 -58.76 -0.37 42.46
C SER A 159 -59.57 0.00 41.21
N SER A 160 -60.74 -0.61 41.08
CA SER A 160 -61.81 -0.22 40.16
C SER A 160 -62.44 1.09 40.62
N ASP A 161 -62.52 2.09 39.74
CA ASP A 161 -63.62 3.04 39.75
C ASP A 161 -63.97 3.49 38.33
N SER A 162 -65.24 3.78 38.13
CA SER A 162 -66.03 3.75 36.89
C SER A 162 -66.46 5.17 36.44
N SER A 163 -67.01 5.25 35.22
CA SER A 163 -67.82 6.36 34.61
C SER A 163 -67.00 7.43 33.86
N SER A 164 -67.35 7.96 32.67
CA SER A 164 -68.57 7.88 31.84
C SER A 164 -68.29 8.40 30.40
N GLU A 165 -69.03 7.85 29.42
CA GLU A 165 -69.54 8.39 28.14
C GLU A 165 -68.67 9.05 27.01
N SER A 166 -69.04 8.65 25.77
CA SER A 166 -68.64 9.08 24.40
C SER A 166 -69.49 10.28 23.88
N PRO A 167 -69.30 10.97 22.69
CA PRO A 167 -68.97 10.42 21.34
C PRO A 167 -68.24 11.27 20.23
N SER A 168 -67.56 10.58 19.28
CA SER A 168 -67.44 10.71 17.77
C SER A 168 -67.20 12.06 17.01
N PRO A 169 -66.82 12.16 15.69
CA PRO A 169 -66.30 11.20 14.68
C PRO A 169 -65.09 11.64 13.78
N SER A 170 -64.52 10.65 13.05
CA SER A 170 -63.96 10.65 11.67
C SER A 170 -62.60 11.30 11.30
N ALA A 171 -61.61 10.45 11.01
CA ALA A 171 -60.51 10.66 10.04
C ALA A 171 -59.96 9.27 9.57
N PRO A 172 -59.28 9.16 8.41
CA PRO A 172 -59.37 8.00 7.53
C PRO A 172 -58.56 6.78 8.01
N LYS A 173 -59.10 5.60 7.71
CA LYS A 173 -58.49 4.29 7.94
C LYS A 173 -57.16 4.18 7.18
N ARG A 174 -56.05 4.47 7.85
CA ARG A 174 -54.75 3.88 7.50
C ARG A 174 -54.73 2.46 8.07
N SER A 175 -54.54 1.47 7.20
CA SER A 175 -54.36 0.08 7.59
C SER A 175 -53.28 0.01 8.67
N LYS A 176 -53.62 -0.59 9.81
CA LYS A 176 -52.69 -0.86 10.90
C LYS A 176 -51.78 -1.99 10.42
N GLN A 177 -50.75 -1.65 9.65
CA GLN A 177 -49.61 -2.53 9.48
C GLN A 177 -49.01 -2.70 10.89
N THR A 178 -49.02 -3.93 11.39
CA THR A 178 -48.69 -4.19 12.79
C THR A 178 -47.24 -3.77 13.05
N SER A 179 -46.91 -3.24 14.23
CA SER A 179 -45.54 -2.78 14.54
C SER A 179 -44.48 -3.86 14.28
N THR A 180 -44.89 -5.13 14.36
CA THR A 180 -44.12 -6.32 14.02
C THR A 180 -43.84 -6.49 12.51
N GLU A 181 -44.79 -6.15 11.64
CA GLU A 181 -44.62 -6.19 10.17
C GLU A 181 -43.61 -5.15 9.69
N MET A 182 -43.63 -3.93 10.26
CA MET A 182 -42.64 -2.90 9.90
C MET A 182 -41.21 -3.29 10.28
N ILE A 183 -41.04 -4.02 11.37
CA ILE A 183 -39.72 -4.54 11.80
C ILE A 183 -39.28 -5.66 10.86
N ALA A 184 -40.19 -6.56 10.47
CA ALA A 184 -39.89 -7.63 9.52
C ALA A 184 -39.48 -7.08 8.15
N ASP A 185 -40.23 -6.09 7.61
CA ASP A 185 -39.90 -5.43 6.35
C ASP A 185 -38.53 -4.73 6.40
N TYR A 186 -38.20 -4.09 7.53
CA TYR A 186 -36.89 -3.45 7.72
C TYR A 186 -35.74 -4.46 7.72
N LEU A 187 -35.91 -5.61 8.39
CA LEU A 187 -34.90 -6.68 8.42
C LEU A 187 -34.73 -7.30 7.03
N GLN A 188 -35.82 -7.57 6.33
CA GLN A 188 -35.81 -8.14 4.99
C GLN A 188 -35.19 -7.19 3.96
N ALA A 189 -35.49 -5.89 4.04
CA ALA A 189 -34.86 -4.86 3.20
C ALA A 189 -33.34 -4.77 3.46
N LYS A 190 -32.92 -4.91 4.72
CA LYS A 190 -31.50 -4.90 5.10
C LYS A 190 -30.76 -6.15 4.60
N GLU A 191 -31.41 -7.31 4.58
CA GLU A 191 -30.88 -8.55 4.02
C GLU A 191 -30.79 -8.50 2.49
N ALA A 192 -31.83 -8.00 1.82
CA ALA A 192 -31.82 -7.78 0.38
C ALA A 192 -30.71 -6.80 -0.04
N ALA A 193 -30.51 -5.70 0.71
CA ALA A 193 -29.42 -4.77 0.47
C ALA A 193 -28.03 -5.42 0.65
N ARG A 194 -27.89 -6.36 1.59
CA ARG A 194 -26.65 -7.15 1.76
C ARG A 194 -26.45 -8.16 0.63
N SER A 195 -27.53 -8.81 0.15
CA SER A 195 -27.49 -9.74 -0.98
C SER A 195 -27.11 -9.03 -2.27
N ASN A 196 -27.78 -7.93 -2.60
CA ASN A 196 -27.49 -7.13 -3.81
C ASN A 196 -26.03 -6.66 -3.82
N ARG A 197 -25.50 -6.18 -2.69
CA ARG A 197 -24.07 -5.83 -2.57
C ARG A 197 -23.11 -7.01 -2.77
N ARG A 198 -23.52 -8.24 -2.44
CA ARG A 198 -22.71 -9.45 -2.70
C ARG A 198 -22.76 -9.81 -4.18
N GLU A 199 -23.94 -9.78 -4.77
CA GLU A 199 -24.13 -10.08 -6.19
C GLU A 199 -23.43 -9.07 -7.10
N GLU A 200 -23.49 -7.77 -6.80
CA GLU A 200 -22.76 -6.74 -7.53
C GLU A 200 -21.24 -6.98 -7.48
N ARG A 201 -20.71 -7.33 -6.31
CA ARG A 201 -19.29 -7.70 -6.16
C ARG A 201 -18.95 -8.95 -6.95
N GLN A 202 -19.81 -9.97 -6.94
CA GLN A 202 -19.60 -11.18 -7.74
C GLN A 202 -19.60 -10.87 -9.24
N LYS A 203 -20.52 -10.02 -9.71
CA LYS A 203 -20.56 -9.55 -11.10
C LYS A 203 -19.28 -8.80 -11.48
N GLN A 204 -18.80 -7.91 -10.60
CA GLN A 204 -17.54 -7.19 -10.81
C GLN A 204 -16.35 -8.15 -10.91
N LEU A 205 -16.22 -9.09 -9.96
CA LEU A 205 -15.18 -10.11 -9.98
C LEU A 205 -15.24 -10.99 -11.24
N HIS A 206 -16.44 -11.33 -11.70
CA HIS A 206 -16.60 -12.14 -12.91
C HIS A 206 -16.13 -11.38 -14.17
N LEU A 207 -16.43 -10.08 -14.26
CA LEU A 207 -15.96 -9.25 -15.36
C LEU A 207 -14.44 -9.06 -15.31
N GLU A 208 -13.86 -8.86 -14.12
CA GLU A 208 -12.42 -8.76 -13.94
C GLU A 208 -11.69 -10.07 -14.28
N ALA A 209 -12.21 -11.21 -13.84
CA ALA A 209 -11.66 -12.52 -14.20
C ALA A 209 -11.66 -12.72 -15.72
N ARG A 210 -12.78 -12.41 -16.39
CA ARG A 210 -12.87 -12.49 -17.85
C ARG A 210 -11.88 -11.56 -18.55
N ARG A 211 -11.64 -10.36 -18.01
CA ARG A 211 -10.65 -9.42 -18.54
C ARG A 211 -9.22 -9.99 -18.40
N LEU A 212 -8.89 -10.55 -17.25
CA LEU A 212 -7.59 -11.17 -17.00
C LEU A 212 -7.35 -12.35 -17.94
N ASP A 213 -8.35 -13.20 -18.18
CA ASP A 213 -8.24 -14.33 -19.11
C ASP A 213 -7.88 -13.88 -20.53
N LEU A 214 -8.49 -12.80 -21.01
CA LEU A 214 -8.17 -12.21 -22.32
C LEU A 214 -6.75 -11.64 -22.36
N GLU A 215 -6.29 -11.03 -21.26
CA GLU A 215 -4.94 -10.49 -21.14
C GLU A 215 -3.89 -11.61 -21.13
N VAL A 216 -4.15 -12.70 -20.40
CA VAL A 216 -3.32 -13.91 -20.40
C VAL A 216 -3.24 -14.51 -21.81
N GLN A 217 -4.36 -14.64 -22.52
CA GLN A 217 -4.36 -15.14 -23.90
C GLN A 217 -3.52 -14.27 -24.85
N ARG A 218 -3.62 -12.95 -24.73
CA ARG A 218 -2.81 -12.03 -25.54
C ARG A 218 -1.32 -12.20 -25.26
N LEU A 219 -0.92 -12.25 -23.99
CA LEU A 219 0.47 -12.44 -23.61
C LEU A 219 1.01 -13.80 -24.08
N GLN A 220 0.16 -14.83 -24.05
CA GLN A 220 0.53 -16.15 -24.55
C GLN A 220 0.76 -16.12 -26.07
N GLN A 221 -0.10 -15.45 -26.83
CA GLN A 221 0.12 -15.26 -28.27
C GLN A 221 1.38 -14.45 -28.57
N ASP A 222 1.69 -13.42 -27.79
CA ASP A 222 2.91 -12.63 -27.91
C ASP A 222 4.15 -13.50 -27.67
N ARG A 223 4.10 -14.34 -26.64
CA ARG A 223 5.16 -15.30 -26.32
C ARG A 223 5.36 -16.31 -27.44
N GLU A 224 4.29 -16.94 -27.92
CA GLU A 224 4.36 -17.90 -29.03
C GLU A 224 4.89 -17.26 -30.32
N ARG A 225 4.51 -16.00 -30.61
CA ARG A 225 5.07 -15.25 -31.74
C ARG A 225 6.57 -15.01 -31.57
N GLY A 226 7.01 -14.66 -30.37
CA GLY A 226 8.42 -14.50 -30.04
C GLY A 226 9.22 -15.81 -30.15
N GLU A 227 8.66 -16.91 -29.65
CA GLU A 227 9.24 -18.25 -29.75
C GLU A 227 9.38 -18.70 -31.21
N ARG A 228 8.34 -18.54 -32.03
CA ARG A 228 8.38 -18.82 -33.48
C ARG A 228 9.42 -17.96 -34.21
N PHE A 229 9.54 -16.68 -33.84
CA PHE A 229 10.55 -15.81 -34.42
C PHE A 229 11.97 -16.25 -34.05
N MET A 230 12.22 -16.58 -32.78
CA MET A 230 13.51 -17.12 -32.32
C MET A 230 13.84 -18.46 -32.98
N GLU A 231 12.86 -19.34 -33.15
CA GLU A 231 13.02 -20.61 -33.84
C GLU A 231 13.43 -20.41 -35.30
N MET A 232 12.73 -19.51 -36.02
CA MET A 232 13.07 -19.14 -37.39
C MET A 232 14.50 -18.55 -37.50
N MET A 233 14.85 -17.64 -36.58
CA MET A 233 16.20 -17.06 -36.51
C MET A 233 17.27 -18.10 -36.21
N SER A 234 17.00 -19.06 -35.32
CA SER A 234 17.93 -20.15 -35.00
C SER A 234 18.13 -21.10 -36.19
N ALA A 235 17.07 -21.39 -36.95
CA ALA A 235 17.14 -22.19 -38.16
C ALA A 235 17.99 -21.49 -39.23
N GLN A 236 17.80 -20.17 -39.40
CA GLN A 236 18.63 -19.35 -40.28
C GLN A 236 20.11 -19.35 -39.83
N MET A 237 20.38 -19.17 -38.54
CA MET A 237 21.74 -19.20 -37.98
C MET A 237 22.41 -20.57 -38.20
N SER A 238 21.67 -21.66 -38.01
CA SER A 238 22.14 -23.02 -38.26
C SER A 238 22.48 -23.26 -39.74
N MET A 239 21.67 -22.72 -40.66
CA MET A 239 21.97 -22.75 -42.10
C MET A 239 23.23 -21.94 -42.43
N MET A 240 23.37 -20.72 -41.89
CA MET A 240 24.55 -19.88 -42.09
C MET A 240 25.83 -20.52 -41.51
N ALA A 241 25.75 -21.17 -40.36
CA ALA A 241 26.86 -21.90 -39.76
C ALA A 241 27.32 -23.09 -40.64
N LYS A 242 26.39 -23.80 -41.28
CA LYS A 242 26.72 -24.89 -42.23
C LYS A 242 27.37 -24.38 -43.52
N LEU A 243 27.04 -23.16 -43.94
CA LEU A 243 27.65 -22.50 -45.09
C LEU A 243 28.96 -21.77 -44.74
N SER A 244 29.30 -21.65 -43.46
CA SER A 244 30.59 -21.09 -43.05
C SER A 244 31.72 -22.04 -43.48
N PRO A 245 32.75 -21.55 -44.19
CA PRO A 245 33.87 -22.39 -44.58
C PRO A 245 34.57 -22.87 -43.30
N LYS A 246 34.60 -24.18 -43.09
CA LYS A 246 35.46 -24.81 -42.08
C LYS A 246 36.91 -24.55 -42.49
N GLU A 247 37.47 -23.42 -42.06
CA GLU A 247 38.89 -23.18 -42.20
C GLU A 247 39.63 -24.33 -41.50
N ASN A 248 40.34 -25.13 -42.28
CA ASN A 248 41.05 -26.29 -41.80
C ASN A 248 42.06 -25.88 -40.71
N ASN A 249 41.93 -26.45 -39.50
CA ASN A 249 42.82 -26.23 -38.34
C ASN A 249 44.32 -26.37 -38.67
N LYS A 250 44.66 -27.09 -39.75
CA LYS A 250 46.03 -27.23 -40.24
C LYS A 250 46.61 -25.92 -40.77
N THR A 251 45.79 -25.09 -41.42
CA THR A 251 46.22 -23.81 -42.03
C THR A 251 46.44 -22.73 -40.97
N GLN A 252 45.67 -22.73 -39.88
CA GLN A 252 45.86 -21.79 -38.77
C GLN A 252 47.13 -22.10 -37.96
N ARG A 253 47.46 -23.38 -37.72
CA ARG A 253 48.73 -23.76 -37.07
C ARG A 253 49.96 -23.37 -37.89
N LEU A 254 49.92 -23.52 -39.21
CA LEU A 254 50.99 -23.10 -40.10
C LEU A 254 51.17 -21.58 -40.14
N LYS A 255 50.07 -20.81 -40.13
CA LYS A 255 50.12 -19.34 -40.04
C LYS A 255 50.71 -18.87 -38.70
N PHE A 256 50.34 -19.51 -37.58
CA PHE A 256 50.92 -19.20 -36.26
C PHE A 256 52.42 -19.56 -36.16
N PHE A 257 52.82 -20.67 -36.78
CA PHE A 257 54.23 -21.10 -36.80
C PHE A 257 55.10 -20.17 -37.67
N LEU A 258 54.59 -19.70 -38.81
CA LEU A 258 55.29 -18.77 -39.71
C LEU A 258 55.38 -17.34 -39.13
N LEU A 259 54.38 -16.88 -38.37
CA LEU A 259 54.41 -15.55 -37.73
C LEU A 259 55.31 -15.48 -36.49
N MET A 260 55.68 -16.62 -35.89
CA MET A 260 56.56 -16.70 -34.71
C MET A 260 58.04 -16.94 -35.04
N GLN A 261 58.39 -17.22 -36.30
CA GLN A 261 59.78 -17.46 -36.72
C GLN A 261 60.73 -16.24 -36.67
N PRO A 262 60.31 -14.96 -36.83
CA PRO A 262 61.27 -13.86 -36.79
C PRO A 262 61.80 -13.54 -35.38
N LEU A 263 61.11 -13.94 -34.30
CA LEU A 263 61.55 -13.67 -32.92
C LEU A 263 62.61 -14.66 -32.39
N ALA A 264 62.70 -15.86 -32.96
CA ALA A 264 63.67 -16.87 -32.51
C ALA A 264 65.09 -16.61 -33.05
N MET A 265 65.21 -15.91 -34.19
CA MET A 265 66.51 -15.63 -34.81
C MET A 265 67.28 -14.51 -34.10
N GLU A 266 66.61 -13.51 -33.52
CA GLU A 266 67.30 -12.42 -32.82
C GLU A 266 67.89 -12.86 -31.46
N ILE A 267 67.22 -13.79 -30.76
CA ILE A 267 67.70 -14.31 -29.47
C ILE A 267 69.02 -15.10 -29.62
N CYS A 268 69.19 -15.79 -30.75
CA CYS A 268 70.37 -16.61 -31.02
C CYS A 268 71.63 -15.79 -31.39
N ILE A 269 71.44 -14.60 -31.99
CA ILE A 269 72.54 -13.69 -32.31
C ILE A 269 73.09 -13.01 -31.04
N TYR A 270 72.22 -12.68 -30.09
CA TYR A 270 72.62 -11.99 -28.86
C TYR A 270 73.46 -12.89 -27.92
N THR A 271 73.15 -14.18 -27.84
CA THR A 271 73.88 -15.15 -26.98
C THR A 271 75.27 -15.50 -27.49
N ARG A 272 75.50 -15.52 -28.82
CA ARG A 272 76.84 -15.71 -29.38
C ARG A 272 77.76 -14.51 -29.15
N ARG A 273 77.22 -13.29 -29.12
CA ARG A 273 78.03 -12.07 -28.94
C ARG A 273 78.49 -11.85 -27.49
N CYS A 274 77.79 -12.40 -26.50
CA CYS A 274 78.21 -12.34 -25.10
C CYS A 274 79.30 -13.36 -24.72
N ASN A 275 79.43 -14.48 -25.43
CA ASN A 275 80.48 -15.47 -25.15
C ASN A 275 81.86 -15.10 -25.75
N LEU A 276 81.92 -14.21 -26.73
CA LEU A 276 83.17 -13.82 -27.39
C LEU A 276 83.93 -12.67 -26.70
N LYS A 277 83.37 -12.09 -25.62
CA LYS A 277 84.01 -11.01 -24.84
C LYS A 277 84.61 -11.49 -23.50
N LYS A 278 84.69 -12.81 -23.28
CA LYS A 278 85.25 -13.44 -22.07
C LYS A 278 86.55 -14.22 -22.30
N LEU A 279 87.18 -14.07 -23.46
CA LEU A 279 88.53 -14.53 -23.78
C LEU A 279 89.42 -13.30 -23.95
#